data_AF-A0A9E3CKZ1-F1
#
_entry.id   AF-A0A9E3CKZ1-F1
#
_cell.length_a   1.000
_cell.length_b   1.000
_cell.length_c   1.000
_cell.angle_alpha   90.00
_cell.angle_beta   90.00
_cell.angle_gamma   90.00
#
_symmetry.space_group_name_H-M   'P 1'
#
loop_
_entity.id
_entity.type
_entity.pdbx_description
1 polymer ?
#
loop_
_entity_poly.entity_id
_entity_poly.type
_entity_poly.pdbx_seq_one_letter_code
_entity_poly.pdbx_strand_id
1 'polypeptide(L)'
;MMTIEDFGARVASVWQGLRPSTRSLVERALSTPAPPQQGAAHKNASRRDAAYDARSEWELSRLLAALDERAAEVGAGALSPEQSRDLLRMTETCAAVLNREARSSEVFAQLLERALRAKDYARVDEVADVMTARLAPSELCETARHINPAVRAVAQEALLQLPTGILVALLGDPIDAETARNALESQADEYESEEARIVVTALQQVEDAEDDF
;
A
#
# COMPACT_ATOMS: atom_id res chain seq x y z
N MET A 1 33.53 -2.26 0.57
CA MET A 1 32.25 -2.46 1.28
C MET A 1 31.65 -1.08 1.39
N MET A 2 30.55 -0.83 0.69
CA MET A 2 29.92 0.49 0.66
C MET A 2 29.11 0.68 1.95
N THR A 3 29.16 1.89 2.52
CA THR A 3 28.49 2.23 3.77
C THR A 3 27.23 3.04 3.48
N ILE A 4 26.23 2.97 4.35
CA ILE A 4 24.98 3.75 4.22
C ILE A 4 25.23 5.26 4.10
N GLU A 5 26.37 5.72 4.63
CA GLU A 5 26.82 7.12 4.62
C GLU A 5 27.10 7.60 3.20
N ASP A 6 27.44 6.70 2.29
CA ASP A 6 27.71 6.99 0.88
C ASP A 6 26.44 7.38 0.11
N PHE A 7 25.25 7.09 0.65
CA PHE A 7 23.96 7.49 0.06
C PHE A 7 23.54 8.91 0.45
N GLY A 8 24.22 9.56 1.39
CA GLY A 8 23.94 10.93 1.82
C GLY A 8 23.38 11.03 3.24
N ALA A 9 23.49 12.24 3.80
CA ALA A 9 23.25 12.50 5.22
C ALA A 9 21.83 12.15 5.71
N ARG A 10 20.81 12.37 4.87
CA ARG A 10 19.42 12.05 5.24
C ARG A 10 19.19 10.54 5.36
N VAL A 11 19.64 9.76 4.37
CA VAL A 11 19.53 8.29 4.38
C VAL A 11 20.32 7.71 5.55
N ALA A 12 21.54 8.21 5.78
CA ALA A 12 22.38 7.79 6.90
C ALA A 12 21.72 8.08 8.26
N SER A 13 21.15 9.28 8.44
CA SER A 13 20.46 9.67 9.68
C SER A 13 19.25 8.78 9.96
N VAL A 14 18.41 8.52 8.95
CA VAL A 14 17.26 7.60 9.11
C VAL A 14 17.73 6.20 9.44
N TRP A 15 18.75 5.68 8.75
CA TRP A 15 19.31 4.35 9.00
C TRP A 15 19.88 4.20 10.41
N GLN A 16 20.61 5.21 10.89
CA GLN A 16 21.16 5.22 12.26
C GLN A 16 20.05 5.26 13.31
N GLY A 17 18.92 5.93 13.02
CA GLY A 17 17.74 5.99 13.86
C GLY A 17 16.90 4.72 13.93
N LEU A 18 17.11 3.74 13.04
CA LEU A 18 16.39 2.46 13.06
C LEU A 18 16.73 1.65 14.30
N ARG A 19 15.73 0.94 14.84
CA ARG A 19 16.01 -0.07 15.88
C ARG A 19 16.85 -1.21 15.32
N PRO A 20 17.68 -1.87 16.16
CA PRO A 20 18.45 -3.02 15.73
C PRO A 20 17.61 -4.14 15.11
N SER A 21 16.40 -4.37 15.64
CA SER A 21 15.45 -5.36 15.08
C SER A 21 15.08 -5.02 13.65
N THR A 22 14.63 -3.79 13.39
CA THR A 22 14.22 -3.33 12.06
C THR A 22 15.39 -3.27 11.08
N ARG A 23 16.58 -2.83 11.54
CA ARG A 23 17.81 -2.88 10.74
C ARG A 23 18.16 -4.31 10.32
N SER A 24 18.07 -5.27 11.25
CA SER A 24 18.34 -6.69 10.97
C SER A 24 17.38 -7.29 9.94
N LEU A 25 16.14 -6.79 9.84
CA LEU A 25 15.20 -7.20 8.79
C LEU A 25 15.75 -6.84 7.41
N VAL A 26 16.21 -5.59 7.23
CA VAL A 26 16.77 -5.10 5.96
C VAL A 26 18.09 -5.81 5.65
N GLU A 27 18.99 -5.92 6.61
CA GLU A 27 20.30 -6.57 6.41
C GLU A 27 20.15 -8.05 6.02
N ARG A 28 19.23 -8.78 6.65
CA ARG A 28 18.93 -10.17 6.29
C ARG A 28 18.27 -10.27 4.92
N ALA A 29 17.35 -9.36 4.60
CA ALA A 29 16.72 -9.32 3.29
C ALA A 29 17.75 -9.01 2.19
N LEU A 30 18.68 -8.09 2.43
CA LEU A 30 19.79 -7.76 1.52
C LEU A 30 20.76 -8.93 1.31
N SER A 31 20.99 -9.73 2.36
CA SER A 31 21.87 -10.90 2.34
C SER A 31 21.22 -12.13 1.69
N THR A 32 19.89 -12.15 1.58
CA THR A 32 19.16 -13.23 0.93
C THR A 32 19.11 -12.92 -0.58
N PRO A 33 19.65 -13.79 -1.46
CA PRO A 33 19.50 -13.57 -2.90
C PRO A 33 18.01 -13.58 -3.23
N ALA A 34 17.55 -12.54 -3.95
CA ALA A 34 16.16 -12.42 -4.36
C ALA A 34 15.74 -13.72 -5.09
N PRO A 35 14.65 -14.40 -4.67
CA PRO A 35 14.12 -15.49 -5.48
C PRO A 35 13.70 -14.93 -6.84
N PRO A 36 13.88 -15.69 -7.93
CA PRO A 36 13.41 -15.26 -9.24
C PRO A 36 11.90 -14.99 -9.18
N GLN A 37 11.48 -13.87 -9.77
CA GLN A 37 10.08 -13.55 -10.07
C GLN A 37 9.47 -14.73 -10.84
N GLN A 38 8.70 -15.57 -10.16
CA GLN A 38 7.88 -16.60 -10.78
C GLN A 38 6.47 -16.44 -10.25
N GLY A 39 5.56 -16.20 -11.19
CA GLY A 39 4.13 -16.18 -10.95
C GLY A 39 3.62 -17.53 -10.45
N ALA A 40 2.41 -17.43 -9.91
CA ALA A 40 1.50 -18.49 -9.50
C ALA A 40 1.80 -19.22 -8.17
N ALA A 41 0.76 -19.16 -7.32
CA ALA A 41 0.42 -20.06 -6.21
C ALA A 41 1.15 -19.86 -4.88
N HIS A 42 0.51 -19.07 -4.01
CA HIS A 42 0.27 -19.35 -2.58
C HIS A 42 0.95 -20.58 -1.96
N LYS A 43 2.28 -20.62 -1.81
CA LYS A 43 2.96 -21.61 -0.94
C LYS A 43 4.26 -21.06 -0.35
N ASN A 44 4.18 -19.97 0.41
CA ASN A 44 5.14 -19.66 1.49
C ASN A 44 4.61 -18.60 2.48
N ALA A 45 3.30 -18.63 2.77
CA ALA A 45 2.71 -17.86 3.85
C ALA A 45 3.01 -18.54 5.22
N SER A 46 4.28 -18.67 5.61
CA SER A 46 4.61 -19.32 6.89
C SER A 46 6.00 -18.99 7.44
N ARG A 47 6.43 -17.73 7.33
CA ARG A 47 7.36 -17.15 8.33
C ARG A 47 7.17 -15.65 8.32
N ARG A 48 6.04 -15.21 8.87
CA ARG A 48 5.95 -13.84 9.40
C ARG A 48 7.13 -13.69 10.34
N ASP A 49 7.96 -12.69 10.08
CA ASP A 49 9.10 -12.45 10.94
C ASP A 49 8.58 -12.01 12.30
N ALA A 50 8.85 -12.80 13.34
CA ALA A 50 8.44 -12.46 14.70
C ALA A 50 9.03 -11.12 15.19
N ALA A 51 10.02 -10.58 14.46
CA ALA A 51 10.64 -9.29 14.70
C ALA A 51 9.92 -8.11 14.01
N TYR A 52 8.95 -8.33 13.12
CA TYR A 52 8.18 -7.26 12.47
C TYR A 52 6.99 -6.86 13.34
N ASP A 53 6.93 -5.57 13.68
CA ASP A 53 5.86 -4.92 14.44
C ASP A 53 5.45 -3.60 13.76
N ALA A 54 4.37 -2.96 14.22
CA ALA A 54 3.88 -1.69 13.68
C ALA A 54 4.95 -0.58 13.70
N ARG A 55 5.87 -0.62 14.67
CA ARG A 55 6.97 0.34 14.71
C ARG A 55 8.03 0.06 13.63
N SER A 56 8.29 -1.20 13.31
CA SER A 56 9.19 -1.58 12.20
C SER A 56 8.61 -1.15 10.87
N GLU A 57 7.29 -1.27 10.70
CA GLU A 57 6.57 -0.75 9.54
C GLU A 57 6.83 0.74 9.33
N TRP A 58 6.58 1.56 10.36
CA TRP A 58 6.82 3.00 10.32
C TRP A 58 8.30 3.37 10.08
N GLU A 59 9.22 2.66 10.73
CA GLU A 59 10.66 2.89 10.57
C GLU A 59 11.11 2.57 9.12
N LEU A 60 10.57 1.51 8.53
CA LEU A 60 10.86 1.10 7.15
C LEU A 60 10.20 1.99 6.11
N SER A 61 8.96 2.45 6.34
CA SER A 61 8.27 3.38 5.42
C SER A 61 9.04 4.70 5.33
N ARG A 62 9.54 5.20 6.46
CA ARG A 62 10.40 6.40 6.52
C ARG A 62 11.74 6.21 5.83
N LEU A 63 12.36 5.04 6.00
CA LEU A 63 13.59 4.70 5.29
C LEU A 63 13.36 4.64 3.77
N LEU A 64 12.29 3.96 3.34
CA LEU A 64 11.92 3.86 1.93
C LEU A 64 11.69 5.25 1.31
N ALA A 65 10.97 6.13 2.01
CA ALA A 65 10.77 7.50 1.56
C ALA A 65 12.09 8.26 1.38
N ALA A 66 13.02 8.15 2.34
CA ALA A 66 14.33 8.79 2.24
C ALA A 66 15.19 8.24 1.09
N LEU A 67 15.11 6.93 0.83
CA LEU A 67 15.79 6.29 -0.29
C LEU A 67 15.19 6.73 -1.64
N ASP A 68 13.87 6.85 -1.73
CA ASP A 68 13.16 7.26 -2.94
C ASP A 68 13.43 8.70 -3.32
N GLU A 69 13.42 9.60 -2.35
CA GLU A 69 13.81 10.99 -2.55
C GLU A 69 15.25 11.07 -3.07
N ARG A 70 16.18 10.32 -2.45
CA ARG A 70 17.58 10.31 -2.87
C ARG A 70 17.75 9.73 -4.28
N ALA A 71 16.98 8.72 -4.64
CA ALA A 71 17.00 8.14 -5.98
C ALA A 71 16.45 9.12 -7.04
N ALA A 72 15.55 10.03 -6.65
CA ALA A 72 14.98 11.05 -7.52
C ALA A 72 15.87 12.30 -7.68
N GLU A 73 16.95 12.44 -6.91
CA GLU A 73 17.85 13.59 -7.01
C GLU A 73 18.66 13.57 -8.32
N VAL A 74 18.64 14.69 -9.04
CA VAL A 74 19.33 14.86 -10.33
C VAL A 74 20.30 16.05 -10.24
N GLY A 75 21.41 16.00 -10.99
CA GLY A 75 22.34 17.12 -11.15
C GLY A 75 23.60 16.98 -10.30
N ALA A 76 24.12 18.09 -9.77
CA ALA A 76 25.43 18.14 -9.10
C ALA A 76 25.54 17.29 -7.82
N GLY A 77 24.42 16.83 -7.27
CA GLY A 77 24.35 15.90 -6.14
C GLY A 77 24.10 14.43 -6.52
N ALA A 78 24.05 14.11 -7.83
CA ALA A 78 23.74 12.76 -8.30
C ALA A 78 24.80 11.75 -7.86
N LEU A 79 24.33 10.57 -7.47
CA LEU A 79 25.17 9.45 -7.09
C LEU A 79 25.93 8.89 -8.29
N SER A 80 27.11 8.32 -8.03
CA SER A 80 27.83 7.54 -9.04
C SER A 80 26.97 6.34 -9.49
N PRO A 81 27.18 5.80 -10.71
CA PRO A 81 26.39 4.67 -11.21
C PRO A 81 26.38 3.43 -10.30
N GLU A 82 27.47 3.20 -9.56
CA GLU A 82 27.57 2.11 -8.59
C GLU A 82 26.72 2.38 -7.35
N GLN A 83 26.82 3.59 -6.77
CA GLN A 83 26.01 3.94 -5.59
C GLN A 83 24.52 3.99 -5.95
N SER A 84 24.17 4.44 -7.16
CA SER A 84 22.80 4.41 -7.65
C SER A 84 22.25 2.98 -7.75
N ARG A 85 23.05 2.00 -8.21
CA ARG A 85 22.65 0.59 -8.25
C ARG A 85 22.45 0.01 -6.84
N ASP A 86 23.35 0.32 -5.92
CA ASP A 86 23.26 -0.16 -4.54
C ASP A 86 22.10 0.49 -3.79
N LEU A 87 21.86 1.79 -4.00
CA LEU A 87 20.69 2.50 -3.50
C LEU A 87 19.42 1.82 -4.00
N LEU A 88 19.30 1.59 -5.32
CA LEU A 88 18.13 0.93 -5.90
C LEU A 88 17.92 -0.47 -5.32
N ARG A 89 18.99 -1.26 -5.15
CA ARG A 89 18.89 -2.57 -4.50
C ARG A 89 18.35 -2.47 -3.08
N MET A 90 18.81 -1.49 -2.31
CA MET A 90 18.34 -1.26 -0.95
C MET A 90 16.88 -0.82 -0.93
N THR A 91 16.50 0.10 -1.82
CA THR A 91 15.14 0.58 -1.98
C THR A 91 14.18 -0.56 -2.32
N GLU A 92 14.51 -1.38 -3.33
CA GLU A 92 13.71 -2.54 -3.71
C GLU A 92 13.60 -3.57 -2.57
N THR A 93 14.68 -3.74 -1.81
CA THR A 93 14.65 -4.63 -0.64
C THR A 93 13.71 -4.12 0.45
N CYS A 94 13.74 -2.82 0.75
CA CYS A 94 12.84 -2.21 1.72
C CYS A 94 11.38 -2.30 1.26
N ALA A 95 11.11 -1.96 0.00
CA ALA A 95 9.79 -2.09 -0.60
C ALA A 95 9.27 -3.54 -0.57
N ALA A 96 10.14 -4.53 -0.84
CA ALA A 96 9.76 -5.94 -0.77
C ALA A 96 9.43 -6.40 0.66
N VAL A 97 10.19 -5.95 1.67
CA VAL A 97 9.89 -6.26 3.08
C VAL A 97 8.56 -5.63 3.49
N LEU A 98 8.31 -4.37 3.12
CA LEU A 98 7.03 -3.71 3.36
C LEU A 98 5.89 -4.44 2.65
N ASN A 99 6.00 -4.73 1.35
CA ASN A 99 4.96 -5.47 0.63
C ASN A 99 4.68 -6.85 1.26
N ARG A 100 5.69 -7.49 1.85
CA ARG A 100 5.53 -8.81 2.48
C ARG A 100 4.85 -8.76 3.85
N GLU A 101 5.09 -7.73 4.65
CA GLU A 101 4.70 -7.71 6.07
C GLU A 101 3.68 -6.63 6.43
N ALA A 102 3.49 -5.62 5.57
CA ALA A 102 2.71 -4.43 5.89
C ALA A 102 1.22 -4.72 6.13
N ARG A 103 0.63 -3.88 6.97
CA ARG A 103 -0.76 -3.96 7.46
C ARG A 103 -1.50 -2.62 7.50
N SER A 104 -0.83 -1.51 7.21
CA SER A 104 -1.45 -0.18 7.19
C SER A 104 -1.78 0.29 5.78
N SER A 105 -2.91 0.98 5.62
CA SER A 105 -3.30 1.73 4.41
C SER A 105 -2.16 2.64 3.88
N GLU A 106 -1.49 3.40 4.76
CA GLU A 106 -0.44 4.36 4.41
C GLU A 106 0.74 3.71 3.66
N VAL A 107 1.19 2.54 4.10
CA VAL A 107 2.28 1.82 3.43
C VAL A 107 1.84 1.27 2.08
N PHE A 108 0.63 0.76 1.95
CA PHE A 108 0.13 0.31 0.64
C PHE A 108 -0.01 1.49 -0.33
N ALA A 109 -0.48 2.64 0.14
CA ALA A 109 -0.49 3.87 -0.66
C ALA A 109 0.93 4.24 -1.11
N GLN A 110 1.91 4.26 -0.19
CA GLN A 110 3.31 4.54 -0.54
C GLN A 110 3.86 3.58 -1.60
N LEU A 111 3.58 2.28 -1.49
CA LEU A 111 4.02 1.26 -2.45
C LEU A 111 3.35 1.42 -3.82
N LEU A 112 2.05 1.73 -3.85
CA LEU A 112 1.31 2.02 -5.08
C LEU A 112 1.86 3.27 -5.76
N GLU A 113 2.07 4.36 -5.03
CA GLU A 113 2.64 5.60 -5.58
C GLU A 113 4.02 5.37 -6.19
N ARG A 114 4.85 4.57 -5.51
CA ARG A 114 6.16 4.17 -6.01
C ARG A 114 6.04 3.44 -7.34
N ALA A 115 5.20 2.40 -7.40
CA ALA A 115 5.00 1.59 -8.61
C ALA A 115 4.44 2.43 -9.77
N LEU A 116 3.46 3.29 -9.49
CA LEU A 116 2.85 4.22 -10.46
C LEU A 116 3.88 5.22 -11.00
N ARG A 117 4.72 5.80 -10.13
CA ARG A 117 5.80 6.72 -10.55
C ARG A 117 6.81 6.03 -11.46
N ALA A 118 7.12 4.76 -11.19
CA ALA A 118 7.98 3.93 -12.02
C ALA A 118 7.29 3.39 -13.29
N LYS A 119 5.97 3.57 -13.43
CA LYS A 119 5.12 2.97 -14.47
C LYS A 119 5.21 1.44 -14.50
N ASP A 120 5.43 0.83 -13.34
CA ASP A 120 5.49 -0.63 -13.18
C ASP A 120 4.09 -1.15 -12.81
N TYR A 121 3.24 -1.33 -13.83
CA TYR A 121 1.85 -1.75 -13.62
C TYR A 121 1.73 -3.19 -13.11
N ALA A 122 2.69 -4.06 -13.45
CA ALA A 122 2.72 -5.41 -12.88
C ALA A 122 2.93 -5.36 -11.36
N ARG A 123 3.75 -4.41 -10.88
CA ARG A 123 3.89 -4.16 -9.45
C ARG A 123 2.65 -3.53 -8.84
N VAL A 124 1.97 -2.62 -9.55
CA VAL A 124 0.68 -2.07 -9.07
C VAL A 124 -0.31 -3.19 -8.80
N ASP A 125 -0.47 -4.14 -9.73
CA ASP A 125 -1.35 -5.29 -9.58
C ASP A 125 -0.94 -6.17 -8.39
N GLU A 126 0.36 -6.48 -8.25
CA GLU A 126 0.88 -7.26 -7.12
C GLU A 126 0.57 -6.59 -5.77
N VAL A 127 0.76 -5.27 -5.68
CA VAL A 127 0.49 -4.51 -4.45
C VAL A 127 -1.01 -4.46 -4.18
N ALA A 128 -1.85 -4.29 -5.21
CA ALA A 128 -3.31 -4.27 -5.09
C ALA A 128 -3.87 -5.61 -4.60
N ASP A 129 -3.36 -6.73 -5.10
CA ASP A 129 -3.73 -8.09 -4.65
C ASP A 129 -3.40 -8.27 -3.16
N VAL A 130 -2.20 -7.88 -2.76
CA VAL A 130 -1.74 -8.01 -1.37
C VAL A 130 -2.53 -7.07 -0.44
N MET A 131 -2.80 -5.85 -0.89
CA MET A 131 -3.61 -4.86 -0.18
C MET A 131 -5.01 -5.41 0.09
N THR A 132 -5.70 -5.88 -0.95
CA THR A 132 -7.06 -6.45 -0.85
C THR A 132 -7.10 -7.67 0.06
N ALA A 133 -6.07 -8.52 0.02
CA ALA A 133 -6.02 -9.73 0.84
C ALA A 133 -5.73 -9.46 2.33
N ARG A 134 -5.22 -8.27 2.70
CA ARG A 134 -4.73 -8.01 4.06
C ARG A 134 -5.44 -6.87 4.78
N LEU A 135 -5.82 -5.81 4.07
CA LEU A 135 -6.44 -4.65 4.68
C LEU A 135 -7.87 -4.98 5.10
N ALA A 136 -8.26 -4.43 6.25
CA ALA A 136 -9.65 -4.42 6.64
C ALA A 136 -10.46 -3.51 5.69
N PRO A 137 -11.77 -3.73 5.52
CA PRO A 137 -12.60 -2.88 4.66
C PRO A 137 -12.51 -1.38 5.01
N SER A 138 -12.40 -1.01 6.29
CA SER A 138 -12.22 0.39 6.71
C SER A 138 -10.86 1.00 6.27
N GLU A 139 -9.79 0.20 6.27
CA GLU A 139 -8.47 0.63 5.76
C GLU A 139 -8.48 0.79 4.23
N LEU A 140 -9.27 -0.04 3.53
CA LEU A 140 -9.53 0.15 2.10
C LEU A 140 -10.30 1.46 1.85
N CYS A 141 -11.31 1.77 2.67
CA CYS A 141 -12.00 3.05 2.61
C CYS A 141 -11.08 4.24 2.86
N GLU A 142 -10.16 4.14 3.82
CA GLU A 142 -9.12 5.17 4.04
C GLU A 142 -8.25 5.36 2.78
N THR A 143 -7.80 4.26 2.19
CA THR A 143 -7.01 4.29 0.95
C THR A 143 -7.81 4.87 -0.23
N ALA A 144 -9.13 4.60 -0.28
CA ALA A 144 -10.05 5.18 -1.26
C ALA A 144 -10.35 6.67 -1.05
N ARG A 145 -9.91 7.27 0.07
CA ARG A 145 -9.91 8.72 0.28
C ARG A 145 -8.54 9.36 0.07
N HIS A 146 -7.56 8.60 -0.40
CA HIS A 146 -6.21 9.09 -0.60
C HIS A 146 -6.16 10.24 -1.62
N ILE A 147 -5.26 11.21 -1.39
CA ILE A 147 -5.13 12.42 -2.22
C ILE A 147 -4.75 12.10 -3.67
N ASN A 148 -3.96 11.04 -3.86
CA ASN A 148 -3.55 10.57 -5.17
C ASN A 148 -4.70 9.82 -5.87
N PRO A 149 -5.23 10.33 -7.00
CA PRO A 149 -6.39 9.75 -7.67
C PRO A 149 -6.14 8.33 -8.18
N ALA A 150 -4.90 7.98 -8.56
CA ALA A 150 -4.58 6.64 -9.04
C ALA A 150 -4.58 5.62 -7.89
N VAL A 151 -4.04 5.98 -6.72
CA VAL A 151 -4.12 5.15 -5.50
C VAL A 151 -5.58 4.97 -5.09
N ARG A 152 -6.36 6.06 -5.10
CA ARG A 152 -7.79 6.02 -4.81
C ARG A 152 -8.54 5.08 -5.75
N ALA A 153 -8.29 5.15 -7.06
CA ALA A 153 -8.95 4.28 -8.03
C ALA A 153 -8.64 2.79 -7.77
N VAL A 154 -7.40 2.44 -7.42
CA VAL A 154 -7.03 1.06 -7.07
C VAL A 154 -7.76 0.58 -5.81
N ALA A 155 -7.87 1.43 -4.79
CA ALA A 155 -8.61 1.08 -3.57
C ALA A 155 -10.13 1.01 -3.80
N GLN A 156 -10.69 1.87 -4.65
CA GLN A 156 -12.09 1.79 -5.07
C GLN A 156 -12.37 0.47 -5.77
N GLU A 157 -11.52 0.07 -6.73
CA GLU A 157 -11.65 -1.24 -7.37
C GLU A 157 -11.62 -2.39 -6.35
N ALA A 158 -10.71 -2.35 -5.36
CA ALA A 158 -10.69 -3.34 -4.29
C ALA A 158 -11.99 -3.37 -3.47
N LEU A 159 -12.62 -2.22 -3.21
CA LEU A 159 -13.92 -2.13 -2.52
C LEU A 159 -15.05 -2.71 -3.37
N LEU A 160 -15.03 -2.52 -4.69
CA LEU A 160 -16.04 -3.06 -5.61
C LEU A 160 -16.04 -4.59 -5.65
N GLN A 161 -14.91 -5.21 -5.33
CA GLN A 161 -14.78 -6.67 -5.22
C GLN A 161 -15.26 -7.23 -3.86
N LEU A 162 -15.63 -6.37 -2.89
CA LEU A 162 -16.13 -6.83 -1.60
C LEU A 162 -17.58 -7.33 -1.70
N PRO A 163 -17.99 -8.32 -0.89
CA PRO A 163 -19.39 -8.70 -0.73
C PRO A 163 -20.26 -7.49 -0.35
N THR A 164 -21.43 -7.36 -0.98
CA THR A 164 -22.38 -6.26 -0.74
C THR A 164 -22.71 -6.11 0.75
N GLY A 165 -22.92 -7.21 1.49
CA GLY A 165 -23.15 -7.17 2.93
C GLY A 165 -22.01 -6.55 3.77
N ILE A 166 -20.75 -6.61 3.31
CA ILE A 166 -19.62 -5.93 3.96
C ILE A 166 -19.72 -4.42 3.73
N LEU A 167 -20.03 -3.99 2.50
CA LEU A 167 -20.22 -2.56 2.19
C LEU A 167 -21.41 -1.98 2.96
N VAL A 168 -22.51 -2.73 3.11
CA VAL A 168 -23.64 -2.34 3.96
C VAL A 168 -23.22 -2.12 5.41
N ALA A 169 -22.35 -2.99 5.95
CA ALA A 169 -21.87 -2.82 7.32
C ALA A 169 -21.03 -1.53 7.51
N LEU A 170 -20.31 -1.10 6.48
CA LEU A 170 -19.52 0.14 6.50
C LEU A 170 -20.38 1.41 6.49
N LEU A 171 -21.63 1.34 6.03
CA LEU A 171 -22.56 2.48 6.11
C LEU A 171 -22.84 2.94 7.54
N GLY A 172 -22.61 2.07 8.54
CA GLY A 172 -22.76 2.41 9.95
C GLY A 172 -21.65 3.31 10.51
N ASP A 173 -20.52 3.44 9.80
CA ASP A 173 -19.43 4.35 10.19
C ASP A 173 -19.52 5.65 9.35
N PRO A 174 -19.71 6.82 9.98
CA PRO A 174 -19.86 8.08 9.24
C PRO A 174 -18.63 8.46 8.41
N ILE A 175 -17.44 7.96 8.74
CA ILE A 175 -16.22 8.23 7.98
C ILE A 175 -16.20 7.39 6.69
N ASP A 176 -16.67 6.14 6.76
CA ASP A 176 -16.61 5.19 5.65
C ASP A 176 -17.90 5.15 4.81
N ALA A 177 -19.02 5.66 5.34
CA ALA A 177 -20.33 5.56 4.73
C ALA A 177 -20.39 6.10 3.30
N GLU A 178 -19.83 7.29 3.03
CA GLU A 178 -19.82 7.87 1.68
C GLU A 178 -19.04 6.99 0.70
N THR A 179 -17.90 6.45 1.14
CA THR A 179 -17.05 5.59 0.32
C THR A 179 -17.74 4.24 0.03
N ALA A 180 -18.40 3.67 1.04
CA ALA A 180 -19.16 2.44 0.90
C ALA A 180 -20.42 2.62 0.03
N ARG A 181 -21.12 3.75 0.14
CA ARG A 181 -22.27 4.11 -0.70
C ARG A 181 -21.86 4.19 -2.16
N ASN A 182 -20.79 4.91 -2.47
CA ASN A 182 -20.26 5.00 -3.84
C ASN A 182 -19.89 3.61 -4.39
N ALA A 183 -19.30 2.74 -3.57
CA ALA A 183 -19.00 1.37 -4.00
C ALA A 183 -20.27 0.54 -4.26
N LEU A 184 -21.32 0.71 -3.46
CA LEU A 184 -22.62 0.05 -3.67
C LEU A 184 -23.30 0.54 -4.95
N GLU A 185 -23.26 1.85 -5.22
CA GLU A 185 -23.77 2.44 -6.46
C GLU A 185 -23.05 1.88 -7.69
N SER A 186 -21.72 1.88 -7.70
CA SER A 186 -20.95 1.25 -8.77
C SER A 186 -21.21 -0.26 -8.89
N GLN A 187 -21.36 -1.00 -7.78
CA GLN A 187 -21.76 -2.42 -7.85
C GLN A 187 -23.14 -2.59 -8.51
N ALA A 188 -24.09 -1.69 -8.22
CA ALA A 188 -25.43 -1.73 -8.77
C ALA A 188 -25.46 -1.37 -10.27
N ASP A 189 -24.75 -0.32 -10.66
CA ASP A 189 -24.83 0.29 -11.99
C ASP A 189 -23.83 -0.31 -12.98
N GLU A 190 -22.59 -0.53 -12.56
CA GLU A 190 -21.50 -1.00 -13.45
C GLU A 190 -21.41 -2.52 -13.49
N TYR A 191 -21.64 -3.19 -12.36
CA TYR A 191 -21.53 -4.65 -12.21
C TYR A 191 -22.87 -5.36 -12.20
N GLU A 192 -23.97 -4.62 -12.37
CA GLU A 192 -25.34 -5.13 -12.41
C GLU A 192 -25.70 -5.99 -11.18
N SER A 193 -25.14 -5.72 -10.00
CA SER A 193 -25.46 -6.46 -8.78
C SER A 193 -26.89 -6.20 -8.35
N GLU A 194 -27.73 -7.24 -8.31
CA GLU A 194 -29.12 -7.13 -7.85
C GLU A 194 -29.20 -6.83 -6.34
N GLU A 195 -28.31 -7.43 -5.55
CA GLU A 195 -28.24 -7.19 -4.11
C GLU A 195 -27.90 -5.73 -3.81
N ALA A 196 -26.91 -5.16 -4.52
CA ALA A 196 -26.54 -3.76 -4.36
C ALA A 196 -27.67 -2.81 -4.82
N ARG A 197 -28.35 -3.13 -5.93
CA ARG A 197 -29.51 -2.35 -6.42
C ARG A 197 -30.63 -2.25 -5.37
N ILE A 198 -30.93 -3.34 -4.68
CA ILE A 198 -31.94 -3.34 -3.60
C ILE A 198 -31.51 -2.39 -2.47
N VAL A 199 -30.24 -2.46 -2.05
CA VAL A 199 -29.70 -1.62 -0.98
C VAL A 199 -29.71 -0.14 -1.39
N VAL A 200 -29.19 0.21 -2.56
CA VAL A 200 -29.14 1.60 -3.05
C VAL A 200 -30.55 2.19 -3.16
N THR A 201 -31.51 1.43 -3.66
CA THR A 201 -32.92 1.87 -3.73
C THR A 201 -33.50 2.15 -2.34
N ALA A 202 -33.18 1.31 -1.35
CA ALA A 202 -33.64 1.52 0.02
C ALA A 202 -32.99 2.76 0.67
N LEU A 203 -31.71 3.04 0.40
CA LEU A 203 -31.02 4.23 0.89
C LEU A 203 -31.64 5.51 0.32
N GLN A 204 -31.92 5.54 -0.98
CA GLN A 204 -32.58 6.69 -1.63
C GLN A 204 -33.95 6.99 -1.02
N GLN A 205 -34.76 5.96 -0.74
CA GLN A 205 -36.07 6.15 -0.09
C GLN A 205 -35.97 6.74 1.32
N VAL A 206 -34.89 6.46 2.05
CA VAL A 206 -34.65 7.04 3.37
C VAL A 206 -34.26 8.51 3.24
N GLU A 207 -33.36 8.84 2.32
CA GLU A 207 -32.93 10.23 2.08
C GLU A 207 -34.08 11.12 1.59
N ASP A 208 -34.87 10.65 0.63
CA ASP A 208 -36.06 11.38 0.14
C ASP A 208 -37.05 11.66 1.28
N ALA A 209 -37.18 10.71 2.23
CA ALA A 209 -38.05 10.88 3.38
C ALA A 209 -37.47 11.85 4.42
N GLU A 210 -36.15 11.99 4.54
CA GLU A 210 -35.51 12.94 5.44
C GLU A 210 -35.58 14.39 4.91
N ASP A 211 -35.54 14.58 3.59
CA ASP A 211 -35.63 15.88 2.94
C ASP A 211 -37.05 16.50 2.94
N ASP A 212 -38.08 15.68 3.15
CA ASP A 212 -39.49 16.10 3.20
C ASP A 212 -39.94 16.64 4.57
N PHE A 213 -39.06 16.68 5.59
CA PHE A 213 -39.34 17.18 6.96
C PHE A 213 -38.57 18.46 7.33
#